data_AF-A0A1V4UXK6-F1
#
_entry.id   AF-A0A1V4UXK6-F1
#
_cell.length_a   1.000
_cell.length_b   1.000
_cell.length_c   1.000
_cell.angle_alpha   90.00
_cell.angle_beta   90.00
_cell.angle_gamma   90.00
#
_symmetry.space_group_name_H-M   'P 1'
#
loop_
_entity.id
_entity.type
_entity.pdbx_description
1 polymer ?
#
loop_
_entity_poly.entity_id
_entity_poly.type
_entity_poly.pdbx_seq_one_letter_code
_entity_poly.pdbx_strand_id
1 'polypeptide(L)'
;MAEKAPMDSMGDLLDRLRQFVCMDCSKESVERTFGWPAQDITVHTPGEDETVIVILFENGIILEVRYFLNEGLRELGDDLEFRLKIRIDLTSRVRYNVFYSRYIHGQGYLRISLGDVENRVLRRVLEDYYLPRLKEIYKPVIQEFRGFFSRDFFGVEADQNRGEIYYSSVRPRGEEEKAVILEVVSRLFQLEALIKERDVAHRLAELDLQMSFIPSVMWM
;
A
#
# COMPACT_ATOMS: atom_id res chain seq x y z
N MET A 1 -0.78 -5.35 36.61
CA MET A 1 -1.13 -5.56 35.19
C MET A 1 -1.09 -4.18 34.55
N ALA A 2 -0.11 -3.92 33.67
CA ALA A 2 -0.04 -2.62 33.01
C ALA A 2 -1.22 -2.52 32.03
N GLU A 3 -2.04 -1.50 32.23
CA GLU A 3 -3.13 -1.14 31.33
C GLU A 3 -2.52 -0.83 29.95
N LYS A 4 -2.88 -1.61 28.93
CA LYS A 4 -2.41 -1.35 27.56
C LYS A 4 -3.01 -0.02 27.14
N ALA A 5 -2.17 0.98 26.87
CA ALA A 5 -2.61 2.23 26.27
C ALA A 5 -3.46 1.94 25.02
N PRO A 6 -4.61 2.61 24.83
CA PRO A 6 -5.46 2.39 23.67
C PRO A 6 -4.67 2.64 22.37
N MET A 7 -4.97 1.85 21.34
CA MET A 7 -4.33 1.96 20.03
C MET A 7 -5.30 2.69 19.11
N ASP A 8 -5.29 4.02 19.19
CA ASP A 8 -6.29 4.86 18.52
C ASP A 8 -5.70 5.53 17.27
N SER A 9 -4.43 5.92 17.31
CA SER A 9 -3.72 6.60 16.23
C SER A 9 -2.70 5.71 15.52
N MET A 10 -2.32 6.12 14.31
CA MET A 10 -1.24 5.47 13.55
C MET A 10 0.11 5.54 14.28
N GLY A 11 0.35 6.58 15.07
CA GLY A 11 1.53 6.70 15.93
C GLY A 11 1.55 5.64 17.03
N ASP A 12 0.40 5.35 17.66
CA ASP A 12 0.31 4.28 18.67
C ASP A 12 0.63 2.90 18.07
N LEU A 13 0.18 2.66 16.83
CA LEU A 13 0.52 1.46 16.07
C LEU A 13 2.02 1.41 15.74
N LEU A 14 2.62 2.54 15.38
CA LEU A 14 4.06 2.66 15.13
C LEU A 14 4.89 2.29 16.37
N ASP A 15 4.50 2.80 17.55
CA ASP A 15 5.20 2.51 18.80
C ASP A 15 5.05 1.06 19.24
N ARG A 16 3.90 0.43 18.97
CA ARG A 16 3.71 -1.02 19.18
C ARG A 16 4.56 -1.85 18.23
N LEU A 17 4.70 -1.42 16.97
CA LEU A 17 5.56 -2.09 15.99
C LEU A 17 7.03 -2.09 16.42
N ARG A 18 7.53 -0.98 16.98
CA ARG A 18 8.88 -0.92 17.57
C ARG A 18 9.11 -1.98 18.64
N GLN A 19 8.09 -2.25 19.45
CA GLN A 19 8.16 -3.26 20.51
C GLN A 19 8.03 -4.68 19.94
N PHE A 20 7.28 -4.86 18.85
CA PHE A 20 7.02 -6.15 18.22
C PHE A 20 8.28 -6.81 17.62
N VAL A 21 9.21 -6.04 17.04
CA VAL A 21 10.46 -6.59 16.47
C VAL A 21 11.29 -7.35 17.49
N CYS A 22 11.18 -6.97 18.76
CA CYS A 22 11.88 -7.65 19.85
C CYS A 22 11.22 -8.98 20.26
N MET A 23 10.10 -9.37 19.64
CA MET A 23 9.30 -10.54 19.97
C MET A 23 9.24 -11.54 18.81
N ASP A 24 8.94 -12.80 19.14
CA ASP A 24 8.69 -13.86 18.17
C ASP A 24 7.53 -13.48 17.23
N CYS A 25 7.69 -13.69 15.92
CA CYS A 25 6.72 -13.35 14.87
C CYS A 25 5.57 -14.38 14.77
N SER A 26 5.08 -14.85 15.91
CA SER A 26 3.97 -15.80 16.01
C SER A 26 2.61 -15.10 16.04
N LYS A 27 1.56 -15.80 15.57
CA LYS A 27 0.18 -15.29 15.54
C LYS A 27 -0.32 -14.85 16.92
N GLU A 28 0.01 -15.63 17.97
CA GLU A 28 -0.32 -15.28 19.35
C GLU A 28 0.37 -13.99 19.81
N SER A 29 1.62 -13.78 19.40
CA SER A 29 2.38 -12.57 19.72
C SER A 29 1.82 -11.35 18.99
N VAL A 30 1.38 -11.51 17.74
CA VAL A 30 0.68 -10.47 16.98
C VAL A 30 -0.64 -10.11 17.66
N GLU A 31 -1.49 -11.09 17.98
CA GLU A 31 -2.77 -10.83 18.65
C GLU A 31 -2.56 -10.19 20.02
N ARG A 32 -1.56 -10.65 20.79
CA ARG A 32 -1.17 -10.01 22.04
C ARG A 32 -0.68 -8.58 21.83
N THR A 33 0.01 -8.27 20.74
CA THR A 33 0.60 -6.94 20.54
C THR A 33 -0.41 -5.94 19.98
N PHE A 34 -1.21 -6.33 18.99
CA PHE A 34 -2.12 -5.43 18.28
C PHE A 34 -3.58 -5.54 18.74
N GLY A 35 -3.94 -6.64 19.43
CA GLY A 35 -5.33 -6.92 19.80
C GLY A 35 -6.21 -7.40 18.64
N TRP A 36 -5.61 -7.71 17.50
CA TRP A 36 -6.29 -8.26 16.32
C TRP A 36 -5.76 -9.65 15.99
N PRO A 37 -6.62 -10.65 15.75
CA PRO A 37 -6.19 -11.99 15.42
C PRO A 37 -5.53 -12.03 14.03
N ALA A 38 -4.37 -12.69 13.97
CA ALA A 38 -3.58 -12.82 12.75
C ALA A 38 -4.00 -14.07 11.95
N GLN A 39 -4.40 -13.87 10.71
CA GLN A 39 -4.67 -14.95 9.77
C GLN A 39 -3.37 -15.51 9.19
N ASP A 40 -2.44 -14.64 8.79
CA ASP A 40 -1.17 -15.04 8.19
C ASP A 40 -0.06 -14.02 8.47
N ILE A 41 1.18 -14.51 8.55
CA ILE A 41 2.37 -13.68 8.80
C ILE A 41 3.45 -14.14 7.83
N THR A 42 3.90 -13.23 6.98
CA THR A 42 5.01 -13.46 6.06
C THR A 42 6.16 -12.53 6.41
N VAL A 43 7.36 -13.09 6.56
CA VAL A 43 8.59 -12.34 6.78
C VAL A 43 9.52 -12.59 5.61
N HIS A 44 10.08 -11.52 5.04
CA HIS A 44 11.08 -11.61 3.99
C HIS A 44 12.07 -10.46 4.06
N THR A 45 13.25 -10.67 3.51
CA THR A 45 14.39 -9.75 3.57
C THR A 45 14.78 -9.39 2.15
N PRO A 46 14.22 -8.29 1.57
CA PRO A 46 14.44 -7.95 0.17
C PRO A 46 15.88 -7.48 -0.13
N GLY A 47 16.65 -7.09 0.89
CA GLY A 47 18.06 -6.72 0.79
C GLY A 47 18.77 -6.86 2.14
N GLU A 48 20.08 -6.69 2.17
CA GLU A 48 20.90 -6.92 3.37
C GLU A 48 20.51 -6.00 4.56
N ASP A 49 19.98 -4.81 4.26
CA ASP A 49 19.65 -3.78 5.26
C ASP A 49 18.14 -3.60 5.49
N GLU A 50 17.28 -4.48 4.96
CA GLU A 50 15.82 -4.31 5.07
C GLU A 50 15.12 -5.63 5.41
N THR A 51 14.24 -5.60 6.40
CA THR A 51 13.32 -6.70 6.72
C THR A 51 11.87 -6.24 6.59
N VAL A 52 11.08 -6.99 5.84
CA VAL A 52 9.67 -6.70 5.61
C VAL A 52 8.82 -7.77 6.28
N ILE A 53 7.88 -7.32 7.12
CA ILE A 53 6.89 -8.17 7.78
C ILE A 53 5.52 -7.79 7.24
N VAL A 54 4.80 -8.77 6.72
CA VAL A 54 3.42 -8.61 6.24
C VAL A 54 2.50 -9.44 7.12
N ILE A 55 1.59 -8.78 7.81
CA ILE A 55 0.59 -9.41 8.67
C ILE A 55 -0.77 -9.24 8.01
N LEU A 56 -1.45 -10.35 7.72
CA LEU A 56 -2.84 -10.38 7.31
C LEU A 56 -3.69 -10.71 8.55
N PHE A 57 -4.60 -9.82 8.91
CA PHE A 57 -5.55 -10.01 10.00
C PHE A 57 -6.85 -10.67 9.51
N GLU A 58 -7.58 -11.35 10.40
CA GLU A 58 -8.84 -12.04 10.03
C GLU A 58 -9.93 -11.10 9.51
N ASN A 59 -9.87 -9.81 9.84
CA ASN A 59 -10.78 -8.79 9.34
C ASN A 59 -10.42 -8.27 7.93
N GLY A 60 -9.43 -8.89 7.26
CA GLY A 60 -8.99 -8.54 5.91
C GLY A 60 -8.03 -7.35 5.81
N ILE A 61 -7.66 -6.75 6.95
CA ILE A 61 -6.65 -5.69 7.01
C ILE A 61 -5.26 -6.32 6.85
N ILE A 62 -4.41 -5.66 6.06
CA ILE A 62 -3.00 -5.99 5.92
C ILE A 62 -2.17 -4.88 6.54
N LEU A 63 -1.21 -5.27 7.37
CA LEU A 63 -0.16 -4.42 7.89
C LEU A 63 1.16 -4.84 7.25
N GLU A 64 1.68 -4.03 6.35
CA GLU A 64 3.02 -4.18 5.78
C GLU A 64 3.97 -3.26 6.53
N VAL A 65 5.00 -3.84 7.14
CA VAL A 65 5.99 -3.12 7.94
C VAL A 65 7.36 -3.35 7.33
N ARG A 66 8.13 -2.28 7.19
CA ARG A 66 9.50 -2.31 6.68
C ARG A 66 10.41 -1.79 7.78
N TYR A 67 11.38 -2.60 8.15
CA TYR A 67 12.42 -2.27 9.11
C TYR A 67 13.73 -2.06 8.38
N PHE A 68 14.34 -0.91 8.60
CA PHE A 68 15.65 -0.55 8.08
C PHE A 68 16.70 -0.90 9.14
N LEU A 69 17.62 -1.81 8.79
CA LEU A 69 18.65 -2.33 9.70
C LEU A 69 19.86 -1.39 9.84
N ASN A 70 19.77 -0.17 9.31
CA ASN A 70 20.82 0.83 9.38
C ASN A 70 20.91 1.46 10.79
N GLU A 71 22.06 1.35 11.44
CA GLU A 71 22.29 1.87 12.80
C GLU A 71 22.04 3.38 12.90
N GLY A 72 22.41 4.17 11.89
CA GLY A 72 22.19 5.63 11.90
C GLY A 72 20.71 6.01 11.84
N LEU A 73 19.88 5.25 11.13
CA LEU A 73 18.42 5.46 11.13
C LEU A 73 17.82 5.09 12.49
N ARG A 74 18.34 4.05 13.13
CA ARG A 74 17.92 3.60 14.46
C ARG A 74 18.22 4.62 15.55
N GLU A 75 19.39 5.25 15.52
CA GLU A 75 19.73 6.34 16.44
C GLU A 75 18.80 7.55 16.28
N LEU A 76 18.35 7.81 15.05
CA LEU A 76 17.39 8.86 14.77
C LEU A 76 15.95 8.43 15.10
N GLY A 77 15.67 7.14 15.25
CA GLY A 77 14.32 6.60 15.42
C GLY A 77 13.49 6.56 14.13
N ASP A 78 14.15 6.61 12.96
CA ASP A 78 13.55 6.50 11.62
C ASP A 78 13.81 5.11 10.99
N ASP A 79 13.91 4.08 11.84
CA ASP A 79 14.27 2.70 11.51
C ASP A 79 13.11 1.85 11.00
N LEU A 80 11.90 2.40 10.91
CA LEU A 80 10.75 1.68 10.40
C LEU A 80 9.76 2.57 9.67
N GLU A 81 9.02 1.95 8.76
CA GLU A 81 7.79 2.50 8.20
C GLU A 81 6.75 1.40 8.05
N PHE A 82 5.47 1.76 8.03
CA PHE A 82 4.42 0.79 7.75
C PHE A 82 3.32 1.35 6.84
N ARG A 83 2.52 0.45 6.26
CA ARG A 83 1.28 0.75 5.54
C ARG A 83 0.16 -0.14 6.04
N LEU A 84 -1.01 0.48 6.24
CA LEU A 84 -2.27 -0.26 6.31
C LEU A 84 -2.87 -0.39 4.92
N LYS A 85 -3.33 -1.60 4.62
CA LYS A 85 -3.91 -1.95 3.33
C LYS A 85 -5.13 -2.86 3.51
N ILE A 86 -5.91 -2.99 2.45
CA ILE A 86 -6.91 -4.05 2.27
C ILE A 86 -6.72 -4.68 0.89
N ARG A 87 -7.04 -5.97 0.76
CA ARG A 87 -7.12 -6.61 -0.57
C ARG A 87 -8.40 -6.21 -1.26
N ILE A 88 -8.31 -6.04 -2.57
CA ILE A 88 -9.46 -5.80 -3.44
C ILE A 88 -9.45 -6.77 -4.61
N ASP A 89 -10.63 -7.03 -5.16
CA ASP A 89 -10.79 -7.82 -6.38
C ASP A 89 -10.40 -6.98 -7.60
N LEU A 90 -9.10 -6.77 -7.75
CA LEU A 90 -8.49 -6.02 -8.82
C LEU A 90 -7.14 -6.66 -9.12
N THR A 91 -6.97 -7.21 -10.30
CA THR A 91 -5.68 -7.74 -10.75
C THR A 91 -5.28 -7.06 -12.03
N SER A 92 -3.98 -7.09 -12.33
CA SER A 92 -3.48 -6.58 -13.58
C SER A 92 -2.32 -7.36 -14.16
N ARG A 93 -2.29 -7.50 -15.48
CA ARG A 93 -1.15 -8.08 -16.20
C ARG A 93 0.14 -7.31 -15.95
N VAL A 94 0.05 -5.99 -15.81
CA VAL A 94 1.19 -5.09 -15.60
C VAL A 94 1.18 -4.67 -14.14
N ARG A 95 2.28 -4.89 -13.41
CA ARG A 95 2.39 -4.35 -12.07
C ARG A 95 2.38 -2.83 -12.13
N TYR A 96 1.53 -2.19 -11.34
CA TYR A 96 1.50 -0.75 -11.23
C TYR A 96 1.11 -0.28 -9.83
N ASN A 97 1.40 0.98 -9.57
CA ASN A 97 0.91 1.70 -8.42
C ASN A 97 0.30 3.04 -8.87
N VAL A 98 -0.88 3.35 -8.35
CA VAL A 98 -1.66 4.56 -8.62
C VAL A 98 -1.93 5.27 -7.30
N PHE A 99 -1.58 6.54 -7.18
CA PHE A 99 -1.85 7.30 -5.97
C PHE A 99 -2.03 8.79 -6.22
N TYR A 100 -2.71 9.43 -5.27
CA TYR A 100 -2.89 10.88 -5.28
C TYR A 100 -1.59 11.58 -4.87
N SER A 101 -1.17 12.60 -5.61
CA SER A 101 -0.01 13.42 -5.27
C SER A 101 -0.37 14.90 -5.39
N ARG A 102 0.06 15.74 -4.45
CA ARG A 102 -0.14 17.19 -4.52
C ARG A 102 1.02 17.86 -5.25
N TYR A 103 0.70 18.79 -6.15
CA TYR A 103 1.67 19.72 -6.70
C TYR A 103 1.82 20.96 -5.78
N ILE A 104 2.93 21.68 -5.90
CA ILE A 104 3.28 22.86 -5.09
C ILE A 104 2.23 24.00 -5.18
N HIS A 105 1.33 23.96 -6.17
CA HIS A 105 0.26 24.94 -6.38
C HIS A 105 -1.15 24.46 -5.99
N GLY A 106 -1.27 23.47 -5.10
CA GLY A 106 -2.56 23.08 -4.51
C GLY A 106 -3.48 22.24 -5.41
N GLN A 107 -3.10 22.01 -6.66
CA GLN A 107 -3.78 21.04 -7.54
C GLN A 107 -3.19 19.64 -7.30
N GLY A 108 -4.04 18.71 -6.90
CA GLY A 108 -3.72 17.29 -6.83
C GLY A 108 -3.75 16.65 -8.21
N TYR A 109 -2.79 15.75 -8.47
CA TYR A 109 -2.72 14.99 -9.71
C TYR A 109 -2.56 13.50 -9.44
N LEU A 110 -2.93 12.72 -10.46
CA LEU A 110 -2.78 11.27 -10.50
C LEU A 110 -1.33 10.92 -10.79
N ARG A 111 -0.65 10.26 -9.85
CA ARG A 111 0.65 9.67 -10.10
C ARG A 111 0.50 8.18 -10.34
N ILE A 112 1.14 7.71 -11.40
CA ILE A 112 1.18 6.29 -11.75
C ILE A 112 2.64 5.90 -11.92
N SER A 113 3.04 4.78 -11.32
CA SER A 113 4.32 4.14 -11.54
C SER A 113 4.10 2.70 -11.97
N LEU A 114 4.74 2.29 -13.06
CA LEU A 114 4.82 0.87 -13.42
C LEU A 114 5.86 0.19 -12.54
N GLY A 115 5.67 -1.10 -12.29
CA GLY A 115 6.72 -1.97 -11.74
C GLY A 115 7.88 -2.14 -12.72
N ASP A 116 8.89 -2.89 -12.29
CA ASP A 116 10.07 -3.12 -13.12
C ASP A 116 9.73 -3.90 -14.40
N VAL A 117 10.13 -3.32 -15.54
CA VAL A 117 9.98 -3.89 -16.87
C VAL A 117 11.34 -3.84 -17.54
N GLU A 118 11.99 -4.99 -17.66
CA GLU A 118 13.35 -5.10 -18.21
C GLU A 118 13.39 -4.80 -19.72
N ASN A 119 12.39 -5.28 -20.46
CA ASN A 119 12.30 -5.10 -21.89
C ASN A 119 11.97 -3.62 -22.24
N ARG A 120 12.96 -2.90 -22.78
CA ARG A 120 12.83 -1.47 -23.15
C ARG A 120 11.73 -1.20 -24.16
N VAL A 121 11.47 -2.11 -25.10
CA VAL A 121 10.42 -1.95 -26.10
C VAL A 121 9.05 -2.09 -25.45
N LEU A 122 8.86 -3.13 -24.62
CA LEU A 122 7.63 -3.29 -23.84
C LEU A 122 7.39 -2.09 -22.94
N ARG A 123 8.42 -1.62 -22.21
CA ARG A 123 8.33 -0.44 -21.36
C ARG A 123 7.83 0.78 -22.13
N ARG A 124 8.36 1.02 -23.32
CA ARG A 124 7.90 2.14 -24.16
C ARG A 124 6.45 1.99 -24.59
N VAL A 125 6.02 0.79 -24.96
CA VAL A 125 4.60 0.51 -25.27
C VAL A 125 3.71 0.76 -24.06
N LEU A 126 4.14 0.34 -22.86
CA LEU A 126 3.40 0.60 -21.63
C LEU A 126 3.33 2.10 -21.30
N GLU A 127 4.43 2.82 -21.53
CA GLU A 127 4.48 4.27 -21.30
C GLU A 127 3.61 5.05 -22.31
N ASP A 128 3.63 4.66 -23.58
CA ASP A 128 2.91 5.35 -24.66
C ASP A 128 1.42 4.97 -24.75
N TYR A 129 1.04 3.75 -24.35
CA TYR A 129 -0.32 3.23 -24.49
C TYR A 129 -1.01 2.89 -23.17
N TYR A 130 -0.36 2.09 -22.33
CA TYR A 130 -0.98 1.55 -21.12
C TYR A 130 -1.19 2.62 -20.05
N LEU A 131 -0.16 3.43 -19.76
CA LEU A 131 -0.21 4.49 -18.76
C LEU A 131 -1.30 5.53 -19.04
N PRO A 132 -1.46 6.08 -20.25
CA PRO A 132 -2.57 7.00 -20.55
C PRO A 132 -3.95 6.40 -20.28
N ARG A 133 -4.18 5.14 -20.67
CA ARG A 133 -5.46 4.45 -20.42
C ARG A 133 -5.70 4.19 -18.95
N LEU A 134 -4.66 3.77 -18.22
CA LEU A 134 -4.73 3.61 -16.78
C LEU A 134 -5.07 4.95 -16.10
N LYS A 135 -4.52 6.07 -16.60
CA LYS A 135 -4.91 7.40 -16.14
C LYS A 135 -6.39 7.69 -16.36
N GLU A 136 -6.94 7.36 -17.52
CA GLU A 136 -8.38 7.53 -17.82
C GLU A 136 -9.28 6.65 -16.95
N ILE A 137 -8.79 5.47 -16.53
CA ILE A 137 -9.52 4.57 -15.64
C ILE A 137 -9.65 5.17 -14.24
N TYR A 138 -8.55 5.68 -13.68
CA TYR A 138 -8.52 6.19 -12.30
C TYR A 138 -8.89 7.67 -12.16
N LYS A 139 -8.85 8.46 -13.23
CA LYS A 139 -9.19 9.89 -13.21
C LYS A 139 -10.54 10.21 -12.53
N PRO A 140 -11.62 9.41 -12.67
CA PRO A 140 -12.89 9.68 -12.00
C PRO A 140 -12.86 9.51 -10.48
N VAL A 141 -11.93 8.70 -9.94
CA VAL A 141 -11.88 8.36 -8.51
C VAL A 141 -10.69 8.97 -7.78
N ILE A 142 -9.68 9.48 -8.49
CA ILE A 142 -8.41 9.88 -7.87
C ILE A 142 -8.50 11.00 -6.84
N GLN A 143 -9.48 11.91 -6.94
CA GLN A 143 -9.64 12.96 -5.93
C GLN A 143 -10.07 12.39 -4.57
N GLU A 144 -10.77 11.26 -4.56
CA GLU A 144 -11.19 10.56 -3.35
C GLU A 144 -10.01 9.91 -2.62
N PHE A 145 -8.88 9.73 -3.30
CA PHE A 145 -7.66 9.15 -2.75
C PHE A 145 -6.80 10.18 -2.00
N ARG A 146 -7.30 11.41 -1.81
CA ARG A 146 -6.67 12.37 -0.92
C ARG A 146 -6.70 11.84 0.52
N GLY A 147 -5.60 11.99 1.24
CA GLY A 147 -5.51 11.64 2.66
C GLY A 147 -6.18 12.67 3.58
N PHE A 148 -6.03 12.47 4.88
CA PHE A 148 -6.57 13.29 5.96
C PHE A 148 -5.78 14.60 6.15
N PHE A 149 -4.47 14.56 5.92
CA PHE A 149 -3.52 15.65 6.11
C PHE A 149 -3.06 16.24 4.79
N SER A 150 -1.95 16.99 4.80
CA SER A 150 -1.52 17.76 3.64
C SER A 150 -0.71 16.93 2.64
N ARG A 151 0.03 15.93 3.14
CA ARG A 151 1.02 15.15 2.38
C ARG A 151 0.64 13.68 2.22
N ASP A 152 -0.33 13.22 2.98
CA ASP A 152 -0.81 11.85 2.98
C ASP A 152 -1.81 11.60 1.83
N PHE A 153 -2.01 10.31 1.55
CA PHE A 153 -2.83 9.87 0.45
C PHE A 153 -3.22 8.40 0.60
N PHE A 154 -4.19 8.00 -0.19
CA PHE A 154 -4.47 6.61 -0.50
C PHE A 154 -3.94 6.26 -1.89
N GLY A 155 -3.64 4.99 -2.10
CA GLY A 155 -3.18 4.46 -3.37
C GLY A 155 -3.71 3.07 -3.63
N VAL A 156 -3.56 2.62 -4.87
CA VAL A 156 -3.84 1.26 -5.32
C VAL A 156 -2.58 0.68 -5.92
N GLU A 157 -2.15 -0.45 -5.40
CA GLU A 157 -1.15 -1.31 -6.03
C GLU A 157 -1.88 -2.49 -6.65
N ALA A 158 -1.56 -2.82 -7.90
CA ALA A 158 -2.11 -4.00 -8.56
C ALA A 158 -1.02 -4.75 -9.34
N ASP A 159 -1.06 -6.06 -9.28
CA ASP A 159 -0.25 -6.98 -10.06
C ASP A 159 -1.10 -8.19 -10.49
N GLN A 160 -0.45 -9.19 -11.10
CA GLN A 160 -1.14 -10.36 -11.65
C GLN A 160 -1.83 -11.22 -10.58
N ASN A 161 -1.39 -11.12 -9.34
CA ASN A 161 -1.79 -11.97 -8.23
C ASN A 161 -2.71 -11.25 -7.25
N ARG A 162 -2.58 -9.93 -7.10
CA ARG A 162 -3.33 -9.16 -6.10
C ARG A 162 -3.53 -7.70 -6.48
N GLY A 163 -4.58 -7.12 -5.91
CA GLY A 163 -4.82 -5.69 -5.83
C GLY A 163 -4.98 -5.29 -4.37
N GLU A 164 -4.39 -4.16 -4.01
CA GLU A 164 -4.43 -3.62 -2.65
C GLU A 164 -4.71 -2.13 -2.70
N ILE A 165 -5.68 -1.67 -1.89
CA ILE A 165 -5.76 -0.25 -1.53
C ILE A 165 -4.93 -0.05 -0.28
N TYR A 166 -4.09 0.97 -0.26
CA TYR A 166 -3.24 1.28 0.87
C TYR A 166 -3.34 2.75 1.27
N TYR A 167 -3.09 3.03 2.54
CA TYR A 167 -2.81 4.37 3.04
C TYR A 167 -1.29 4.64 3.01
N SER A 168 -0.91 5.90 2.79
CA SER A 168 0.48 6.36 2.69
C SER A 168 1.37 5.79 3.80
N SER A 169 2.64 5.56 3.49
CA SER A 169 3.61 5.05 4.47
C SER A 169 3.63 5.94 5.71
N VAL A 170 3.33 5.36 6.86
CA VAL A 170 3.45 6.01 8.16
C VAL A 170 4.89 5.89 8.60
N ARG A 171 5.50 7.03 8.91
CA ARG A 171 6.88 7.14 9.36
C ARG A 171 6.95 7.91 10.68
N PRO A 172 7.98 7.64 11.49
CA PRO A 172 8.34 8.44 12.65
C PRO A 172 8.30 9.95 12.33
N ARG A 173 7.59 10.73 13.14
CA ARG A 173 7.46 12.20 13.02
C ARG A 173 6.72 12.69 11.75
N GLY A 174 6.04 11.80 11.04
CA GLY A 174 5.16 12.13 9.91
C GLY A 174 3.83 12.77 10.36
N GLU A 175 3.12 13.44 9.44
CA GLU A 175 1.75 13.90 9.73
C GLU A 175 0.79 12.71 9.86
N GLU A 176 1.10 11.64 9.14
CA GLU A 176 0.36 10.39 9.05
C GLU A 176 0.17 9.71 10.41
N GLU A 177 1.10 9.91 11.35
CA GLU A 177 1.02 9.36 12.72
C GLU A 177 -0.22 9.84 13.48
N LYS A 178 -0.73 11.03 13.15
CA LYS A 178 -1.88 11.63 13.80
C LYS A 178 -3.21 11.08 13.28
N ALA A 179 -3.20 10.28 12.21
CA ALA A 179 -4.41 9.71 11.65
C ALA A 179 -5.00 8.68 12.63
N VAL A 180 -6.32 8.71 12.80
CA VAL A 180 -7.03 7.72 13.61
C VAL A 180 -7.15 6.42 12.81
N ILE A 181 -6.77 5.30 13.41
CA ILE A 181 -6.72 3.98 12.74
C ILE A 181 -8.10 3.63 12.17
N LEU A 182 -9.16 3.79 12.97
CA LEU A 182 -10.52 3.47 12.54
C LEU A 182 -10.99 4.32 11.35
N GLU A 183 -10.59 5.60 11.29
CA GLU A 183 -10.91 6.47 10.16
C GLU A 183 -10.19 6.01 8.89
N VAL A 184 -8.91 5.64 9.00
CA VAL A 184 -8.14 5.12 7.88
C VAL A 184 -8.74 3.81 7.37
N VAL A 185 -9.04 2.88 8.27
CA VAL A 185 -9.68 1.60 7.92
C VAL A 185 -11.05 1.82 7.27
N SER A 186 -11.88 2.69 7.84
CA SER A 186 -13.18 3.04 7.25
C SER A 186 -13.01 3.60 5.84
N ARG A 187 -12.02 4.48 5.64
CA ARG A 187 -11.75 5.08 4.34
C ARG A 187 -11.25 4.07 3.32
N LEU A 188 -10.43 3.09 3.72
CA LEU A 188 -10.00 2.00 2.85
C LEU A 188 -11.21 1.24 2.28
N PHE A 189 -12.16 0.84 3.13
CA PHE A 189 -13.37 0.14 2.67
C PHE A 189 -14.32 1.02 1.85
N GLN A 190 -14.41 2.32 2.14
CA GLN A 190 -15.16 3.27 1.29
C GLN A 190 -14.57 3.36 -0.11
N LEU A 191 -13.23 3.40 -0.22
CA LEU A 191 -12.55 3.43 -1.52
C LEU A 191 -12.72 2.13 -2.28
N GLU A 192 -12.73 0.98 -1.60
CA GLU A 192 -13.05 -0.30 -2.25
C GLU A 192 -14.45 -0.27 -2.87
N ALA A 193 -15.46 0.18 -2.12
CA ALA A 193 -16.83 0.30 -2.64
C ALA A 193 -16.88 1.25 -3.85
N LEU A 194 -16.19 2.40 -3.77
CA LEU A 194 -16.13 3.36 -4.87
C LEU A 194 -15.47 2.78 -6.14
N ILE A 195 -14.37 2.04 -5.99
CA ILE A 195 -13.68 1.39 -7.11
C ILE A 195 -14.62 0.39 -7.80
N LYS A 196 -15.40 -0.37 -7.02
CA LYS A 196 -16.41 -1.32 -7.52
C LYS A 196 -17.54 -0.58 -8.25
N GLU A 197 -18.10 0.47 -7.66
CA GLU A 197 -19.19 1.27 -8.26
C GLU A 197 -18.80 1.96 -9.58
N ARG A 198 -17.51 2.25 -9.77
CA ARG A 198 -17.01 2.96 -10.96
C ARG A 198 -16.47 2.03 -12.05
N ASP A 199 -16.74 0.73 -11.93
CA ASP A 199 -16.34 -0.31 -12.89
C ASP A 199 -14.83 -0.29 -13.21
N VAL A 200 -14.00 0.12 -12.24
CA VAL A 200 -12.55 0.22 -12.43
C VAL A 200 -11.96 -1.15 -12.80
N ALA A 201 -12.39 -2.21 -12.11
CA ALA A 201 -11.93 -3.57 -12.38
C ALA A 201 -12.31 -4.04 -13.79
N HIS A 202 -13.53 -3.76 -14.23
CA HIS A 202 -13.98 -4.11 -15.58
C HIS A 202 -13.17 -3.40 -16.66
N ARG A 203 -13.00 -2.08 -16.53
CA ARG A 203 -12.22 -1.27 -17.48
C ARG A 203 -10.74 -1.66 -17.50
N LEU A 204 -10.19 -2.06 -16.36
CA LEU A 204 -8.83 -2.58 -16.28
C LEU A 204 -8.69 -3.93 -16.98
N ALA A 205 -9.66 -4.83 -16.80
CA ALA A 205 -9.68 -6.12 -17.50
C ALA A 205 -9.77 -5.96 -19.02
N GLU A 206 -10.56 -4.99 -19.51
CA GLU A 206 -10.60 -4.65 -20.94
C GLU A 206 -9.25 -4.15 -21.46
N LEU A 207 -8.59 -3.27 -20.71
CA LEU A 207 -7.25 -2.78 -21.05
C LEU A 207 -6.25 -3.93 -21.08
N ASP A 208 -6.26 -4.81 -20.09
CA ASP A 208 -5.34 -5.95 -20.03
C ASP A 208 -5.60 -6.99 -21.13
N LEU A 209 -6.85 -7.17 -21.55
CA LEU A 209 -7.19 -7.97 -22.73
C LEU A 209 -6.57 -7.37 -23.99
N GLN A 210 -6.57 -6.05 -24.16
CA GLN A 210 -5.89 -5.40 -25.29
C GLN A 210 -4.37 -5.60 -25.23
N MET A 211 -3.80 -5.67 -24.02
CA MET A 211 -2.38 -5.99 -23.84
C MET A 211 -2.04 -7.45 -24.17
N SER A 212 -3.02 -8.35 -24.23
CA SER A 212 -2.81 -9.76 -24.57
C SER A 212 -2.32 -9.99 -26.00
N PHE A 213 -2.51 -9.01 -26.89
CA PHE A 213 -2.00 -9.05 -28.26
C PHE A 213 -0.49 -8.78 -28.35
N ILE A 214 0.14 -8.33 -27.27
CA ILE A 214 1.60 -8.17 -27.25
C ILE A 214 2.26 -9.57 -27.14
N PRO A 215 3.19 -9.92 -28.05
CA PRO A 215 3.88 -11.19 -28.04
C PRO A 215 4.44 -11.58 -26.68
N SER A 216 4.22 -12.83 -26.24
CA SER A 216 4.69 -13.36 -24.94
C SER A 216 6.18 -13.16 -24.70
N VAL A 217 7.00 -13.22 -25.76
CA VAL A 217 8.45 -12.98 -25.72
C VAL A 217 8.85 -11.59 -25.24
N MET A 218 7.96 -10.61 -25.33
CA MET A 218 8.23 -9.24 -24.86
C MET A 218 8.01 -9.09 -23.35
N TRP A 219 7.30 -10.04 -22.73
CA TRP A 219 7.00 -10.06 -21.29
C TRP A 219 8.03 -10.85 -20.47
N MET A 220 8.97 -11.51 -21.16
CA MET A 220 10.13 -12.19 -20.56
C MET A 220 11.30 -11.22 -20.35
#